data_AF-A0AB36J2X4-F1
#
_entry.id   AF-A0AB36J2X4-F1
#
_cell.length_a   1.000
_cell.length_b   1.000
_cell.length_c   1.000
_cell.angle_alpha   90.00
_cell.angle_beta   90.00
_cell.angle_gamma   90.00
#
_symmetry.space_group_name_H-M   'P 1'
#
loop_
_entity.id
_entity.type
_entity.pdbx_description
1 polymer ?
#
loop_
_entity_poly.entity_id
_entity_poly.type
_entity_poly.pdbx_seq_one_letter_code
_entity_poly.pdbx_strand_id
1 'polypeptide(L)'
;ILREKMEGKSDSNHSIKDVEVKAVEGTGNGGRIFSSVDDLSDIAKSKITTSQRATLNQQERTYSHLTEMDLKGAQRDLVGDPVPKPGGGYYDHAQEVSDAYRGLVDLNRSWEGMLKNPNLDNELRQLYASKLNEVNATMKKIEDMFAPNGGVYPPK
;
A
#
# COMPACT_ATOMS: atom_id res chain seq x y z
N ILE A 1 40.29 -29.46 -4.77
CA ILE A 1 39.74 -28.90 -3.52
C ILE A 1 38.66 -27.91 -3.92
N LEU A 2 37.42 -28.19 -3.52
CA LEU A 2 36.21 -27.43 -3.82
C LEU A 2 36.21 -26.04 -3.14
N ARG A 3 35.55 -25.06 -3.78
CA ARG A 3 34.68 -24.00 -3.19
C ARG A 3 34.19 -23.09 -4.33
N GLU A 4 33.00 -23.35 -4.89
CA GLU A 4 31.67 -22.81 -4.52
C GLU A 4 31.36 -21.43 -5.10
N LYS A 5 30.26 -21.42 -5.89
CA LYS A 5 29.55 -20.27 -6.46
C LYS A 5 28.98 -19.36 -5.37
N MET A 6 28.82 -18.07 -5.65
CA MET A 6 27.63 -17.32 -5.20
C MET A 6 27.22 -16.28 -6.25
N GLU A 7 26.06 -16.54 -6.87
CA GLU A 7 25.22 -15.56 -7.56
C GLU A 7 24.53 -14.67 -6.52
N GLY A 8 24.61 -13.35 -6.66
CA GLY A 8 23.81 -12.41 -5.89
C GLY A 8 22.61 -11.93 -6.69
N LYS A 9 21.45 -12.58 -6.51
CA LYS A 9 20.14 -12.00 -6.87
C LYS A 9 19.62 -11.26 -5.64
N SER A 10 19.42 -9.95 -5.79
CA SER A 10 18.80 -9.10 -4.77
C SER A 10 17.28 -9.15 -4.96
N ASP A 11 16.63 -10.09 -4.29
CA ASP A 11 15.17 -10.06 -4.14
C ASP A 11 14.83 -9.17 -2.94
N SER A 12 14.44 -7.93 -3.24
CA SER A 12 13.99 -6.93 -2.27
C SER A 12 12.61 -7.29 -1.73
N ASN A 13 12.53 -8.31 -0.88
CA ASN A 13 11.37 -8.57 -0.04
C ASN A 13 11.33 -7.52 1.09
N HIS A 14 10.76 -6.34 0.83
CA HIS A 14 10.44 -5.40 1.90
C HIS A 14 9.14 -5.83 2.57
N SER A 15 9.33 -6.71 3.56
CA SER A 15 8.32 -7.26 4.44
C SER A 15 7.75 -6.17 5.36
N ILE A 16 6.59 -5.60 5.01
CA ILE A 16 5.73 -4.93 5.99
C ILE A 16 5.09 -6.03 6.85
N LYS A 17 5.78 -6.40 7.93
CA LYS A 17 5.19 -7.20 9.01
C LYS A 17 4.72 -6.26 10.10
N ASP A 18 3.61 -6.66 10.72
CA ASP A 18 2.98 -6.08 11.91
C ASP A 18 1.96 -4.96 11.64
N VAL A 19 1.00 -5.25 10.76
CA VAL A 19 -0.35 -4.69 10.92
C VAL A 19 -1.21 -5.77 11.56
N GLU A 20 -1.60 -5.58 12.82
CA GLU A 20 -2.61 -6.41 13.48
C GLU A 20 -3.97 -6.15 12.82
N VAL A 21 -4.28 -6.94 11.79
CA VAL A 21 -5.56 -6.88 11.09
C VAL A 21 -6.61 -7.53 11.98
N LYS A 22 -7.51 -6.73 12.57
CA LYS A 22 -8.72 -7.26 13.22
C LYS A 22 -9.54 -8.02 12.17
N ALA A 23 -9.67 -9.32 12.39
CA ALA A 23 -10.40 -10.23 11.52
C ALA A 23 -11.86 -9.78 11.37
N VAL A 24 -12.28 -9.57 10.12
CA VAL A 24 -13.70 -9.48 9.78
C VAL A 24 -14.24 -10.91 9.77
N GLU A 25 -15.19 -11.20 10.66
CA GLU A 25 -15.86 -12.49 10.75
C GLU A 25 -16.65 -12.76 9.46
N GLY A 26 -16.14 -13.68 8.66
CA GLY A 26 -16.76 -14.18 7.44
C GLY A 26 -16.59 -15.69 7.35
N THR A 27 -17.73 -16.38 7.37
CA THR A 27 -17.95 -17.82 7.24
C THR A 27 -17.00 -18.55 6.27
N GLY A 28 -16.27 -19.55 6.80
CA GLY A 28 -16.01 -20.83 6.12
C GLY A 28 -14.87 -20.92 5.08
N ASN A 29 -13.61 -20.93 5.54
CA ASN A 29 -12.58 -21.92 5.19
C ASN A 29 -11.28 -21.53 5.93
N GLY A 30 -10.67 -22.47 6.64
CA GLY A 30 -9.69 -22.20 7.71
C GLY A 30 -8.57 -21.19 7.36
N GLY A 31 -8.52 -20.10 8.11
CA GLY A 31 -7.32 -19.35 8.51
C GLY A 31 -6.36 -18.78 7.44
N ARG A 32 -6.60 -18.98 6.14
CA ARG A 32 -5.71 -18.45 5.10
C ARG A 32 -5.99 -16.97 4.87
N ILE A 33 -4.94 -16.15 4.96
CA ILE A 33 -4.95 -14.73 4.63
C ILE A 33 -4.51 -14.60 3.18
N PHE A 34 -5.33 -13.96 2.34
CA PHE A 34 -4.97 -13.64 0.95
C PHE A 34 -4.46 -12.20 0.90
N SER A 35 -3.15 -12.04 0.78
CA SER A 35 -2.46 -10.74 0.81
C SER A 35 -1.91 -10.34 -0.55
N SER A 36 -1.68 -11.33 -1.42
CA SER A 36 -1.19 -11.18 -2.79
C SER A 36 -2.09 -11.92 -3.78
N VAL A 37 -1.99 -11.55 -5.05
CA VAL A 37 -2.57 -12.32 -6.16
C VAL A 37 -1.97 -13.73 -6.19
N ASP A 38 -0.72 -13.92 -5.77
CA ASP A 38 -0.06 -15.23 -5.80
C ASP A 38 -0.71 -16.25 -4.85
N ASP A 39 -1.32 -15.77 -3.76
CA ASP A 39 -2.02 -16.58 -2.75
C ASP A 39 -3.31 -17.19 -3.32
N LEU A 40 -3.84 -16.64 -4.42
CA LEU A 40 -5.10 -17.07 -5.04
C LEU A 40 -4.94 -18.38 -5.81
N SER A 41 -6.02 -19.16 -5.86
CA SER A 41 -6.17 -20.27 -6.79
C SER A 41 -6.17 -19.79 -8.25
N ASP A 42 -5.80 -20.66 -9.19
CA ASP A 42 -5.82 -20.34 -10.63
C ASP A 42 -7.22 -19.95 -11.12
N ILE A 43 -8.25 -20.56 -10.54
CA ILE A 43 -9.66 -20.23 -10.82
C ILE A 43 -9.96 -18.80 -10.39
N ALA A 44 -9.58 -18.39 -9.18
CA ALA A 44 -9.79 -17.03 -8.71
C ALA A 44 -8.96 -16.01 -9.50
N LYS A 45 -7.69 -16.33 -9.82
CA LYS A 45 -6.82 -15.49 -10.67
C LYS A 45 -7.45 -15.21 -12.03
N SER A 46 -8.10 -16.21 -12.64
CA SER A 46 -8.77 -16.08 -13.94
C SER A 46 -9.99 -15.14 -13.93
N LYS A 47 -10.58 -14.89 -12.75
CA LYS A 47 -11.73 -14.00 -12.56
C LYS A 47 -11.35 -12.53 -12.34
N ILE A 48 -10.05 -12.22 -12.19
CA ILE A 48 -9.59 -10.84 -12.06
C ILE A 48 -9.82 -10.12 -13.39
N THR A 49 -10.74 -9.17 -13.36
CA THR A 49 -11.03 -8.31 -14.51
C THR A 49 -9.89 -7.33 -14.79
N THR A 50 -9.85 -6.76 -16.00
CA THR A 50 -8.86 -5.75 -16.38
C THR A 50 -8.89 -4.53 -15.45
N SER A 51 -10.07 -4.07 -15.03
CA SER A 51 -10.20 -2.93 -14.10
C SER A 51 -9.68 -3.27 -12.71
N GLN A 52 -9.99 -4.46 -12.18
CA GLN A 52 -9.44 -4.93 -10.90
C GLN A 52 -7.92 -5.04 -10.94
N ARG A 53 -7.35 -5.54 -12.05
CA ARG A 53 -5.90 -5.59 -12.26
C ARG A 53 -5.29 -4.20 -12.32
N ALA A 54 -5.96 -3.25 -12.96
CA ALA A 54 -5.51 -1.85 -12.98
C ALA A 54 -5.49 -1.24 -11.57
N THR A 55 -6.48 -1.55 -10.72
CA THR A 55 -6.52 -1.10 -9.32
C THR A 55 -5.40 -1.73 -8.49
N LEU A 56 -5.11 -3.04 -8.66
CA LEU A 56 -3.96 -3.68 -8.02
C LEU A 56 -2.63 -2.98 -8.39
N ASN A 57 -2.40 -2.77 -9.69
CA ASN A 57 -1.20 -2.08 -10.19
C ASN A 57 -1.15 -0.61 -9.75
N GLN A 58 -2.30 0.05 -9.59
CA GLN A 58 -2.36 1.41 -9.05
C GLN A 58 -1.92 1.41 -7.60
N GLN A 59 -2.37 0.45 -6.78
CA GLN A 59 -1.94 0.34 -5.40
C GLN A 59 -0.42 0.15 -5.30
N GLU A 60 0.18 -0.74 -6.07
CA GLU A 60 1.64 -0.93 -6.08
C GLU A 60 2.39 0.37 -6.40
N ARG A 61 1.94 1.13 -7.41
CA ARG A 61 2.54 2.42 -7.79
C ARG A 61 2.31 3.51 -6.76
N THR A 62 1.15 3.54 -6.09
CA THR A 62 0.92 4.48 -5.00
C THR A 62 1.85 4.19 -3.82
N TYR A 63 2.06 2.90 -3.49
CA TYR A 63 2.89 2.49 -2.38
C TYR A 63 4.40 2.68 -2.63
N SER A 64 4.85 2.78 -3.89
CA SER A 64 6.26 3.12 -4.18
C SER A 64 6.65 4.53 -3.75
N HIS A 65 5.69 5.39 -3.38
CA HIS A 65 5.90 6.72 -2.83
C HIS A 65 5.56 6.81 -1.33
N LEU A 66 5.33 5.67 -0.68
CA LEU A 66 4.93 5.58 0.72
C LEU A 66 5.87 4.64 1.49
N THR A 67 7.13 4.56 1.05
CA THR A 67 8.15 3.79 1.75
C THR A 67 8.47 4.43 3.10
N GLU A 68 9.18 3.70 3.96
CA GLU A 68 9.64 4.26 5.23
C GLU A 68 10.50 5.52 5.03
N MET A 69 11.29 5.56 3.96
CA MET A 69 12.14 6.70 3.63
C MET A 69 11.31 7.91 3.20
N ASP A 70 10.27 7.72 2.39
CA ASP A 70 9.37 8.80 1.96
C ASP A 70 8.63 9.40 3.16
N LEU A 71 8.11 8.54 4.06
CA LEU A 71 7.41 8.99 5.26
C LEU A 71 8.35 9.72 6.24
N LYS A 72 9.59 9.24 6.41
CA LYS A 72 10.61 9.94 7.21
C LYS A 72 10.99 11.28 6.58
N GLY A 73 11.12 11.33 5.26
CA GLY A 73 11.35 12.57 4.51
C GLY A 73 10.22 13.57 4.71
N ALA A 74 8.97 13.13 4.57
CA ALA A 74 7.80 13.97 4.78
C ALA A 74 7.73 14.50 6.22
N GLN A 75 8.00 13.66 7.22
CA GLN A 75 8.06 14.09 8.61
C GLN A 75 9.11 15.19 8.85
N ARG A 76 10.26 15.11 8.17
CA ARG A 76 11.34 16.11 8.21
C ARG A 76 10.93 17.43 7.57
N ASP A 77 10.30 17.37 6.40
CA ASP A 77 9.76 18.55 5.71
C ASP A 77 8.72 19.27 6.59
N LEU A 78 7.82 18.51 7.22
CA LEU A 78 6.78 19.02 8.11
C LEU A 78 7.31 19.73 9.37
N VAL A 79 8.51 19.39 9.85
CA VAL A 79 9.13 20.05 11.02
C VAL A 79 10.14 21.12 10.64
N GLY A 80 10.24 21.46 9.34
CA GLY A 80 11.14 22.50 8.85
C GLY A 80 12.61 22.09 8.76
N ASP A 81 12.90 20.79 8.67
CA ASP A 81 14.25 20.24 8.45
C ASP A 81 14.32 19.40 7.15
N PRO A 82 14.05 19.99 5.98
CA PRO A 82 13.91 19.22 4.75
C PRO A 82 15.24 18.60 4.29
N VAL A 83 15.14 17.49 3.56
CA VAL A 83 16.34 16.75 3.10
C VAL A 83 17.02 17.51 1.95
N PRO A 84 18.33 17.86 2.05
CA PRO A 84 19.03 18.55 0.97
C PRO A 84 19.32 17.62 -0.21
N LYS A 85 19.27 18.17 -1.43
CA LYS A 85 19.61 17.47 -2.67
C LYS A 85 21.10 17.63 -3.03
N PRO A 86 21.74 16.59 -3.61
CA PRO A 86 23.03 16.76 -4.27
C PRO A 86 22.87 17.77 -5.43
N GLY A 87 23.54 18.91 -5.34
CA GLY A 87 23.41 20.01 -6.33
C GLY A 87 22.56 21.19 -5.88
N GLY A 88 22.03 21.18 -4.65
CA GLY A 88 21.31 22.30 -4.05
C GLY A 88 19.80 22.14 -4.06
N GLY A 89 19.12 22.94 -3.23
CA GLY A 89 17.69 22.79 -2.95
C GLY A 89 17.37 21.61 -2.05
N TYR A 90 16.08 21.30 -1.92
CA TYR A 90 15.56 20.29 -1.02
C TYR A 90 14.59 19.34 -1.73
N TYR A 91 14.47 18.13 -1.22
CA TYR A 91 13.36 17.24 -1.55
C TYR A 91 12.05 17.79 -0.96
N ASP A 92 10.93 17.42 -1.57
CA ASP A 92 9.58 17.80 -1.14
C ASP A 92 8.75 16.53 -0.97
N HIS A 93 9.16 15.73 0.01
CA HIS A 93 8.50 14.46 0.33
C HIS A 93 7.12 14.69 0.91
N ALA A 94 6.89 15.81 1.62
CA ALA A 94 5.55 16.15 2.12
C ALA A 94 4.55 16.29 0.96
N GLN A 95 4.95 16.94 -0.14
CA GLN A 95 4.12 17.01 -1.34
C GLN A 95 3.95 15.64 -2.01
N GLU A 96 5.03 14.86 -2.17
CA GLU A 96 4.97 13.51 -2.76
C GLU A 96 4.04 12.57 -1.98
N VAL A 97 4.10 12.59 -0.65
CA VAL A 97 3.19 11.82 0.23
C VAL A 97 1.76 12.34 0.15
N SER A 98 1.54 13.65 0.06
CA SER A 98 0.20 14.24 -0.15
C SER A 98 -0.43 13.79 -1.46
N ASP A 99 0.35 13.74 -2.54
CA ASP A 99 -0.10 13.25 -3.85
C ASP A 99 -0.37 11.74 -3.84
N ALA A 100 0.47 10.95 -3.19
CA ALA A 100 0.21 9.54 -2.96
C ALA A 100 -1.07 9.31 -2.13
N TYR A 101 -1.35 10.15 -1.14
CA TYR A 101 -2.58 10.08 -0.36
C TYR A 101 -3.84 10.34 -1.20
N ARG A 102 -3.80 11.25 -2.20
CA ARG A 102 -4.89 11.37 -3.18
C ARG A 102 -5.16 10.05 -3.90
N GLY A 103 -4.09 9.35 -4.29
CA GLY A 103 -4.18 8.00 -4.85
C GLY A 103 -4.80 6.97 -3.90
N LEU A 104 -4.47 7.02 -2.60
CA LEU A 104 -5.07 6.16 -1.58
C LEU A 104 -6.58 6.40 -1.44
N VAL A 105 -7.05 7.65 -1.51
CA VAL A 105 -8.48 7.99 -1.48
C VAL A 105 -9.23 7.32 -2.64
N ASP A 106 -8.65 7.33 -3.84
CA ASP A 106 -9.28 6.69 -5.01
C ASP A 106 -9.24 5.16 -4.93
N LEU A 107 -8.15 4.60 -4.40
CA LEU A 107 -8.03 3.15 -4.13
C LEU A 107 -9.06 2.68 -3.11
N ASN A 108 -9.22 3.41 -2.00
CA ASN A 108 -10.22 3.12 -0.97
C ASN A 108 -11.62 2.98 -1.60
N ARG A 109 -12.06 4.00 -2.35
CA ARG A 109 -13.36 4.00 -3.06
C ARG A 109 -13.48 2.83 -4.03
N SER A 110 -12.40 2.50 -4.74
CA SER A 110 -12.38 1.40 -5.71
C SER A 110 -12.58 0.05 -5.03
N TRP A 111 -11.86 -0.21 -3.93
CA TRP A 111 -11.98 -1.46 -3.18
C TRP A 111 -13.35 -1.61 -2.51
N GLU A 112 -13.86 -0.54 -1.88
CA GLU A 112 -15.22 -0.53 -1.34
C GLU A 112 -16.27 -0.83 -2.43
N GLY A 113 -16.12 -0.23 -3.60
CA GLY A 113 -16.99 -0.47 -4.75
C GLY A 113 -16.99 -1.93 -5.20
N MET A 114 -15.81 -2.56 -5.29
CA MET A 114 -15.68 -3.97 -5.67
C MET A 114 -16.28 -4.91 -4.63
N LEU A 115 -16.08 -4.62 -3.34
CA LEU A 115 -16.58 -5.43 -2.23
C LEU A 115 -18.12 -5.42 -2.12
N LYS A 116 -18.78 -4.38 -2.64
CA LYS A 116 -20.26 -4.32 -2.74
C LYS A 116 -20.84 -5.31 -3.75
N ASN A 117 -20.04 -5.90 -4.64
CA ASN A 117 -20.53 -6.91 -5.58
C ASN A 117 -20.90 -8.21 -4.83
N PRO A 118 -22.18 -8.62 -4.78
CA PRO A 118 -22.59 -9.84 -4.08
C PRO A 118 -22.05 -11.12 -4.75
N ASN A 119 -21.76 -11.07 -6.04
CA ASN A 119 -21.29 -12.21 -6.83
C ASN A 119 -19.75 -12.27 -6.92
N LEU A 120 -19.04 -11.48 -6.11
CA LEU A 120 -17.58 -11.52 -6.05
C LEU A 120 -17.11 -12.87 -5.49
N ASP A 121 -16.15 -13.47 -6.18
CA ASP A 121 -15.48 -14.70 -5.73
C ASP A 121 -14.92 -14.55 -4.30
N ASN A 122 -15.00 -15.62 -3.49
CA ASN A 122 -14.64 -15.55 -2.08
C ASN A 122 -13.15 -15.24 -1.85
N GLU A 123 -12.24 -15.80 -2.65
CA GLU A 123 -10.80 -15.54 -2.50
C GLU A 123 -10.48 -14.09 -2.92
N LEU A 124 -11.11 -13.60 -4.00
CA LEU A 124 -11.00 -12.21 -4.42
C LEU A 124 -11.58 -11.25 -3.37
N ARG A 125 -12.70 -11.61 -2.73
CA ARG A 125 -13.29 -10.82 -1.65
C ARG A 125 -12.32 -10.70 -0.47
N GLN A 126 -11.65 -11.78 -0.09
CA GLN A 126 -10.67 -11.77 0.99
C GLN A 126 -9.43 -10.94 0.62
N LEU A 127 -8.90 -11.09 -0.61
CA LEU A 127 -7.80 -10.26 -1.11
C LEU A 127 -8.15 -8.78 -1.12
N TYR A 128 -9.31 -8.40 -1.68
CA TYR A 128 -9.71 -6.99 -1.77
C TYR A 128 -10.04 -6.38 -0.41
N ALA A 129 -10.55 -7.18 0.54
CA ALA A 129 -10.69 -6.75 1.93
C ALA A 129 -9.32 -6.50 2.58
N SER A 130 -8.33 -7.36 2.34
CA SER A 130 -6.95 -7.12 2.80
C SER A 130 -6.39 -5.83 2.21
N LYS A 131 -6.55 -5.62 0.89
CA LYS A 131 -6.09 -4.41 0.21
C LYS A 131 -6.75 -3.13 0.72
N LEU A 132 -8.06 -3.17 0.99
CA LEU A 132 -8.78 -2.06 1.61
C LEU A 132 -8.26 -1.78 3.03
N ASN A 133 -8.01 -2.81 3.83
CA ASN A 133 -7.47 -2.66 5.18
C ASN A 133 -6.06 -2.05 5.16
N GLU A 134 -5.19 -2.49 4.23
CA GLU A 134 -3.88 -1.88 4.01
C GLU A 134 -4.01 -0.39 3.67
N VAL A 135 -4.89 -0.03 2.74
CA VAL A 135 -5.13 1.37 2.34
C VAL A 135 -5.60 2.20 3.53
N ASN A 136 -6.58 1.72 4.29
CA ASN A 136 -7.12 2.41 5.47
C ASN A 136 -6.05 2.64 6.55
N ALA A 137 -5.23 1.63 6.82
CA ALA A 137 -4.15 1.74 7.79
C ALA A 137 -3.11 2.78 7.36
N THR A 138 -2.72 2.77 6.08
CA THR A 138 -1.77 3.74 5.52
C THR A 138 -2.35 5.16 5.52
N MET A 139 -3.61 5.33 5.11
CA MET A 139 -4.30 6.63 5.16
C MET A 139 -4.29 7.20 6.57
N LYS A 140 -4.69 6.40 7.57
CA LYS A 140 -4.67 6.83 8.97
C LYS A 140 -3.27 7.25 9.43
N LYS A 141 -2.24 6.48 9.08
CA LYS A 141 -0.84 6.81 9.42
C LYS A 141 -0.42 8.16 8.85
N ILE A 142 -0.78 8.44 7.59
CA ILE A 142 -0.48 9.72 6.94
C ILE A 142 -1.30 10.85 7.57
N GLU A 143 -2.59 10.64 7.84
CA GLU A 143 -3.44 11.62 8.51
C GLU A 143 -2.90 12.00 9.89
N ASP A 144 -2.53 11.02 10.72
CA ASP A 144 -1.94 11.24 12.04
C ASP A 144 -0.63 12.04 11.94
N MET A 145 0.20 11.74 10.93
CA MET A 145 1.50 12.41 10.70
C MET A 145 1.34 13.88 10.28
N PHE A 146 0.35 14.18 9.43
CA PHE A 146 0.10 15.53 8.92
C PHE A 146 -0.82 16.37 9.82
N ALA A 147 -1.58 15.74 10.73
CA ALA A 147 -2.56 16.43 11.59
C ALA A 147 -1.99 17.63 12.37
N PRO A 148 -0.78 17.58 12.96
CA PRO A 148 -0.20 18.74 13.64
C PRO A 148 0.08 19.95 12.72
N ASN A 149 0.13 19.73 11.41
CA ASN A 149 0.50 20.71 10.39
C ASN A 149 -0.68 21.14 9.49
N GLY A 150 -1.92 20.95 9.96
CA GLY A 150 -3.13 21.38 9.24
C GLY A 150 -3.74 20.32 8.32
N GLY A 151 -3.23 19.09 8.36
CA GLY A 151 -3.77 17.95 7.61
C GLY A 151 -3.01 17.64 6.32
N VAL A 152 -3.42 16.55 5.65
CA VAL A 152 -2.67 15.96 4.52
C VAL A 152 -2.65 16.85 3.27
N TYR A 153 -3.63 17.73 3.14
CA TYR A 153 -3.69 18.70 2.06
C TYR A 153 -3.13 20.02 2.56
N PRO A 154 -1.95 20.45 2.10
CA PRO A 154 -1.42 21.74 2.50
C PRO A 154 -2.43 22.85 2.18
N PRO A 155 -2.60 23.84 3.08
CA PRO A 155 -3.40 25.02 2.76
C PRO A 155 -2.83 25.69 1.51
N LYS A 156 -3.72 26.07 0.58
CA LYS A 156 -3.38 26.81 -0.64
C LYS A 156 -2.88 28.21 -0.33
#